data_AF-A0A537PJC6-F1
#
_entry.id   AF-A0A537PJC6-F1
#
_cell.length_a   1.000
_cell.length_b   1.000
_cell.length_c   1.000
_cell.angle_alpha   90.00
_cell.angle_beta   90.00
_cell.angle_gamma   90.00
#
_symmetry.space_group_name_H-M   'P 1'
#
loop_
_entity.id
_entity.type
_entity.pdbx_description
1 polymer ?
#
loop_
_entity_poly.entity_id
_entity_poly.type
_entity_poly.pdbx_seq_one_letter_code
_entity_poly.pdbx_strand_id
1 'polypeptide(L)'
;MSRVEVSKQAELFGKRRALVLVEDRIGHYPEFRDFFGRTFDFGRRGLAEPGYVSAPSGLTYALVFIGRSGEPFPDGVEIHALIPELEPLDDELVDRDLWAILCWMIEGVGGDWKVADLLATGRLLRIPAASA
;
A
#
# COMPACT_ATOMS: atom_id res chain seq x y z
N MET A 1 9.95 4.60 -15.27
CA MET A 1 9.24 4.76 -13.98
C MET A 1 9.80 3.70 -13.05
N SER A 2 10.38 4.09 -11.91
CA SER A 2 10.74 3.12 -10.86
C SER A 2 9.46 2.46 -10.34
N ARG A 3 9.52 1.15 -10.07
CA ARG A 3 8.38 0.34 -9.65
C ARG A 3 8.33 0.31 -8.12
N VAL A 4 7.15 0.12 -7.56
CA VAL A 4 7.01 -0.23 -6.14
C VAL A 4 7.64 -1.60 -5.91
N GLU A 5 8.49 -1.70 -4.91
CA GLU A 5 9.24 -2.92 -4.58
C GLU A 5 8.89 -3.42 -3.19
N VAL A 6 8.64 -4.72 -3.05
CA VAL A 6 8.38 -5.34 -1.74
C VAL A 6 9.70 -5.50 -1.00
N SER A 7 9.82 -4.88 0.17
CA SER A 7 10.97 -5.04 1.05
C SER A 7 10.68 -6.07 2.14
N LYS A 8 11.69 -6.89 2.45
CA LYS A 8 11.62 -7.85 3.56
C LYS A 8 11.98 -7.22 4.91
N GLN A 9 12.66 -6.08 4.91
CA GLN A 9 13.11 -5.38 6.12
C GLN A 9 13.12 -3.87 5.86
N ALA A 10 12.48 -3.11 6.74
CA ALA A 10 12.58 -1.66 6.76
C ALA A 10 13.56 -1.21 7.86
N GLU A 11 14.33 -0.17 7.58
CA GLU A 11 15.09 0.53 8.63
C GLU A 11 14.13 1.38 9.45
N LEU A 12 13.91 0.98 10.71
CA LEU A 12 12.95 1.64 11.61
C LEU A 12 13.59 2.66 12.55
N PHE A 13 14.91 2.57 12.75
CA PHE A 13 15.60 3.47 13.68
C PHE A 13 15.53 4.92 13.19
N GLY A 14 15.14 5.84 14.07
CA GLY A 14 14.98 7.26 13.74
C GLY A 14 13.82 7.56 12.77
N LYS A 15 12.89 6.62 12.57
CA LYS A 15 11.68 6.81 11.75
C LYS A 15 10.43 6.88 12.63
N ARG A 16 9.48 7.70 12.23
CA ARG A 16 8.09 7.67 12.72
C ARG A 16 7.15 7.16 11.63
N ARG A 17 6.01 6.61 12.06
CA ARG A 17 4.90 6.23 11.16
C ARG A 17 3.94 7.40 11.02
N ALA A 18 3.64 7.78 9.78
CA ALA A 18 2.55 8.69 9.46
C ALA A 18 1.48 7.91 8.70
N LEU A 19 0.27 7.82 9.25
CA LEU A 19 -0.86 7.17 8.59
C LEU A 19 -1.28 7.99 7.37
N VAL A 20 -1.35 7.36 6.20
CA VAL A 20 -1.63 8.04 4.92
C VAL A 20 -2.82 7.44 4.17
N LEU A 21 -3.20 6.19 4.44
CA LEU A 21 -4.41 5.57 3.87
C LEU A 21 -4.95 4.49 4.80
N VAL A 22 -6.28 4.40 4.91
CA VAL A 22 -7.00 3.30 5.54
C VAL A 22 -8.00 2.73 4.54
N GLU A 23 -7.92 1.42 4.29
CA GLU A 23 -8.95 0.66 3.57
C GLU A 23 -9.49 -0.42 4.51
N ASP A 24 -10.73 -0.22 4.97
CA ASP A 24 -11.35 -1.01 6.02
C ASP A 24 -11.99 -2.31 5.55
N ARG A 25 -12.09 -2.54 4.23
CA ARG A 25 -12.76 -3.69 3.62
C ARG A 25 -11.99 -4.22 2.42
N ILE A 26 -10.67 -4.33 2.54
CA ILE A 26 -9.81 -4.85 1.48
C ILE A 26 -10.19 -6.28 1.08
N GLY A 27 -10.75 -7.06 2.01
CA GLY A 27 -11.23 -8.41 1.79
C GLY A 27 -12.60 -8.51 1.12
N HIS A 28 -13.28 -7.38 0.83
CA HIS A 28 -14.57 -7.38 0.13
C HIS A 28 -14.48 -8.06 -1.24
N TYR A 29 -13.34 -7.88 -1.91
CA TYR A 29 -12.95 -8.60 -3.11
C TYR A 29 -11.83 -9.60 -2.76
N PRO A 30 -12.10 -10.93 -2.84
CA PRO A 30 -11.15 -11.96 -2.44
C PRO A 30 -9.77 -11.86 -3.12
N GLU A 31 -9.72 -11.33 -4.34
CA GLU A 31 -8.50 -11.23 -5.14
C GLU A 31 -7.45 -10.34 -4.49
N PHE A 32 -7.87 -9.27 -3.80
CA PHE A 32 -6.97 -8.38 -3.06
C PHE A 32 -6.40 -9.08 -1.84
N ARG A 33 -7.25 -9.79 -1.08
CA ARG A 33 -6.82 -10.61 0.06
C ARG A 33 -5.78 -11.63 -0.37
N ASP A 34 -6.06 -12.34 -1.47
CA ASP A 34 -5.19 -13.37 -2.00
C ASP A 34 -3.87 -12.78 -2.52
N PHE A 35 -3.91 -11.61 -3.17
CA PHE A 35 -2.72 -10.88 -3.59
C PHE A 35 -1.82 -10.54 -2.41
N PHE A 36 -2.35 -9.93 -1.35
CA PHE A 36 -1.57 -9.59 -0.16
C PHE A 36 -1.06 -10.84 0.58
N GLY A 37 -1.89 -11.87 0.68
CA GLY A 37 -1.52 -13.16 1.28
C GLY A 37 -0.32 -13.81 0.62
N ARG A 38 -0.28 -13.82 -0.71
CA ARG A 38 0.87 -14.32 -1.48
C ARG A 38 2.08 -13.38 -1.38
N THR A 39 1.86 -12.08 -1.48
CA THR A 39 2.93 -11.07 -1.55
C THR A 39 3.73 -10.98 -0.25
N PHE A 40 3.05 -11.07 0.89
CA PHE A 40 3.66 -10.95 2.23
C PHE A 40 3.74 -12.28 2.99
N ASP A 41 3.42 -13.40 2.33
CA ASP A 41 3.54 -14.76 2.87
C ASP A 41 2.85 -14.92 4.24
N PHE A 42 1.60 -14.45 4.35
CA PHE A 42 0.84 -14.50 5.62
C PHE A 42 0.69 -15.93 6.16
N GLY A 43 0.71 -16.95 5.29
CA GLY A 43 0.64 -18.35 5.70
C GLY A 43 1.83 -18.79 6.55
N ARG A 44 3.02 -18.20 6.36
CA ARG A 44 4.23 -18.49 7.16
C ARG A 44 4.54 -17.41 8.19
N ARG A 45 4.37 -16.14 7.83
CA ARG A 45 4.75 -14.98 8.67
C ARG A 45 3.64 -14.51 9.59
N GLY A 46 2.39 -14.86 9.28
CA GLY A 46 1.23 -14.41 10.03
C GLY A 46 1.18 -12.89 10.16
N LEU A 47 0.88 -12.42 11.38
CA LEU A 47 0.75 -11.02 11.77
C LEU A 47 1.99 -10.46 12.51
N ALA A 48 3.12 -11.17 12.46
CA ALA A 48 4.29 -10.82 13.27
C ALA A 48 4.90 -9.46 12.89
N GLU A 49 4.77 -9.06 11.62
CA GLU A 49 5.32 -7.81 11.10
C GLU A 49 4.42 -7.22 10.00
N PRO A 50 4.42 -5.88 9.80
CA PRO A 50 3.83 -5.26 8.63
C PRO A 50 4.47 -5.76 7.32
N GLY A 51 3.74 -5.63 6.22
CA GLY A 51 4.35 -5.64 4.90
C GLY A 51 5.10 -4.34 4.67
N TYR A 52 6.26 -4.37 4.00
CA TYR A 52 6.99 -3.16 3.63
C TYR A 52 7.11 -3.03 2.12
N VAL A 53 6.91 -1.83 1.61
CA VAL A 53 7.14 -1.50 0.20
C VAL A 53 7.96 -0.22 0.07
N SER A 54 8.87 -0.20 -0.89
CA SER A 54 9.60 1.01 -1.30
C SER A 54 8.89 1.63 -2.49
N ALA A 55 8.57 2.91 -2.40
CA ALA A 55 7.90 3.65 -3.46
C ALA A 55 8.92 4.30 -4.41
N PRO A 56 8.48 4.81 -5.58
CA PRO A 56 9.37 5.44 -6.57
C PRO A 56 10.21 6.60 -6.03
N SER A 57 9.72 7.32 -5.02
CA SER A 57 10.45 8.40 -4.33
C SER A 57 11.65 7.91 -3.50
N GLY A 58 11.71 6.62 -3.19
CA GLY A 58 12.64 6.03 -2.23
C GLY A 58 12.09 5.95 -0.79
N LEU A 59 10.91 6.52 -0.51
CA LEU A 59 10.25 6.32 0.79
C LEU A 59 9.80 4.89 0.97
N THR A 60 9.90 4.39 2.20
CA THR A 60 9.35 3.09 2.60
C THR A 60 7.99 3.29 3.25
N TYR A 61 7.05 2.42 2.91
CA TYR A 61 5.71 2.38 3.48
C TYR A 61 5.50 1.06 4.20
N ALA A 62 4.87 1.11 5.37
CA ALA A 62 4.41 -0.05 6.11
C ALA A 62 2.92 -0.28 5.83
N LEU A 63 2.59 -1.46 5.33
CA LEU A 63 1.24 -1.97 5.14
C LEU A 63 0.89 -2.81 6.37
N VAL A 64 0.07 -2.25 7.25
CA VAL A 64 -0.41 -2.91 8.47
C VAL A 64 -1.75 -3.55 8.17
N PHE A 65 -1.80 -4.87 8.24
CA PHE A 65 -2.99 -5.64 7.89
C PHE A 65 -3.87 -5.88 9.11
N ILE A 66 -5.16 -5.60 8.98
CA ILE A 66 -6.15 -5.69 10.05
C ILE A 66 -6.95 -6.99 9.90
N GLY A 67 -7.10 -7.73 11.00
CA GLY A 67 -8.04 -8.84 11.11
C GLY A 67 -9.25 -8.44 11.95
N ARG A 68 -10.44 -8.88 11.56
CA ARG A 68 -11.67 -8.76 12.35
C ARG A 68 -12.21 -10.14 12.70
N SER A 69 -12.81 -10.26 13.89
CA SER A 69 -13.36 -11.53 14.35
C SER A 69 -14.49 -11.98 13.43
N GLY A 70 -14.45 -13.23 12.99
CA GLY A 70 -15.46 -13.81 12.08
C GLY A 70 -15.20 -13.57 10.59
N GLU A 71 -14.22 -12.72 10.24
CA GLU A 71 -13.89 -12.41 8.85
C GLU A 71 -12.57 -13.07 8.40
N PRO A 72 -12.44 -13.47 7.13
CA PRO A 72 -11.16 -13.93 6.60
C PRO A 72 -10.10 -12.81 6.59
N PHE A 73 -8.86 -13.16 6.91
CA PHE A 73 -7.75 -12.21 6.97
C PHE A 73 -7.01 -12.04 5.63
N PRO A 74 -6.54 -10.83 5.27
CA PRO A 74 -6.87 -9.53 5.89
C PRO A 74 -8.27 -9.02 5.55
N ASP A 75 -8.87 -8.34 6.53
CA ASP A 75 -10.14 -7.63 6.37
C ASP A 75 -9.92 -6.16 6.02
N GLY A 76 -8.85 -5.54 6.52
CA GLY A 76 -8.44 -4.17 6.18
C GLY A 76 -6.92 -4.01 6.06
N VAL A 77 -6.51 -2.85 5.58
CA VAL A 77 -5.09 -2.43 5.51
C VAL A 77 -4.95 -0.95 5.83
N GLU A 78 -3.97 -0.63 6.66
CA GLU A 78 -3.48 0.73 6.85
C GLU A 78 -2.13 0.89 6.16
N ILE A 79 -1.93 1.99 5.46
CA ILE A 79 -0.66 2.35 4.84
C ILE A 79 -0.06 3.50 5.64
N HIS A 80 1.18 3.30 6.10
CA HIS A 80 1.93 4.27 6.88
C HIS A 80 3.22 4.63 6.15
N ALA A 81 3.49 5.91 5.92
CA ALA A 81 4.80 6.37 5.46
C ALA A 81 5.83 6.28 6.61
N LEU A 82 7.02 5.74 6.34
CA LEU A 82 8.14 5.72 7.28
C LEU A 82 9.04 6.93 7.02
N ILE A 83 8.82 7.99 7.78
CA ILE A 83 9.52 9.27 7.62
C ILE A 83 10.50 9.52 8.77
N PRO A 84 11.58 10.28 8.55
CA PRO A 84 12.47 10.69 9.64
C PRO A 84 11.68 11.35 10.78
N GLU A 85 12.05 11.04 12.03
CA GLU A 85 11.26 11.36 13.23
C GLU A 85 10.88 12.84 13.37
N LEU A 86 11.76 13.75 12.96
CA LEU A 86 11.59 15.20 13.12
C LEU A 86 11.23 15.92 11.81
N GLU A 87 11.17 15.21 10.69
CA GLU A 87 10.88 15.84 9.40
C GLU A 87 9.37 15.96 9.16
N PRO A 88 8.92 17.04 8.51
CA PRO A 88 7.54 17.17 8.06
C PRO A 88 7.23 16.12 6.98
N LEU A 89 5.93 15.82 6.84
CA LEU A 89 5.45 14.99 5.74
C LEU A 89 5.40 15.85 4.47
N ASP A 90 5.95 15.36 3.37
CA ASP A 90 5.77 15.96 2.04
C ASP A 90 4.52 15.37 1.40
N ASP A 91 3.40 16.07 1.52
CA ASP A 91 2.09 15.59 1.09
C ASP A 91 2.03 15.31 -0.42
N GLU A 92 2.67 16.14 -1.25
CA GLU A 92 2.68 15.95 -2.71
C GLU A 92 3.51 14.74 -3.13
N LEU A 93 4.61 14.47 -2.42
CA LEU A 93 5.40 13.27 -2.61
C LEU A 93 4.64 12.02 -2.14
N VAL A 94 4.00 12.07 -0.97
CA VAL A 94 3.17 10.97 -0.46
C VAL A 94 2.01 10.65 -1.39
N ASP A 95 1.31 11.65 -1.91
CA ASP A 95 0.20 11.44 -2.85
C ASP A 95 0.67 10.71 -4.12
N ARG A 96 1.84 11.07 -4.65
CA ARG A 96 2.43 10.39 -5.82
C ARG A 96 2.80 8.94 -5.52
N ASP A 97 3.40 8.69 -4.36
CA ASP A 97 3.78 7.35 -3.94
C ASP A 97 2.56 6.47 -3.65
N LEU A 98 1.55 7.01 -2.96
CA LEU A 98 0.29 6.33 -2.71
C LEU A 98 -0.34 5.90 -4.03
N TRP A 99 -0.36 6.79 -5.03
CA TRP A 99 -0.87 6.46 -6.34
C TRP A 99 -0.07 5.33 -7.02
N ALA A 100 1.26 5.33 -6.88
CA ALA A 100 2.11 4.24 -7.37
C ALA A 100 1.82 2.92 -6.64
N ILE A 101 1.58 2.95 -5.32
CA ILE A 101 1.22 1.77 -4.51
C ILE A 101 -0.15 1.23 -4.94
N LEU A 102 -1.14 2.10 -5.18
CA LEU A 102 -2.44 1.68 -5.70
C LEU A 102 -2.30 1.04 -7.10
N CYS A 103 -1.51 1.64 -7.99
CA CYS A 103 -1.23 1.05 -9.31
C CYS A 103 -0.55 -0.33 -9.19
N TRP A 104 0.44 -0.46 -8.30
CA TRP A 104 1.12 -1.73 -8.01
C TRP A 104 0.16 -2.80 -7.48
N MET A 105 -0.73 -2.42 -6.56
CA MET A 105 -1.75 -3.32 -6.02
C MET A 105 -2.70 -3.78 -7.13
N ILE A 106 -3.23 -2.86 -7.94
CA ILE A 106 -4.15 -3.20 -9.04
C ILE A 106 -3.46 -4.10 -10.08
N GLU A 107 -2.21 -3.79 -10.44
CA GLU A 107 -1.42 -4.63 -11.36
C GLU A 107 -1.21 -6.04 -10.79
N GLY A 108 -0.90 -6.14 -9.50
CA GLY A 108 -0.64 -7.40 -8.82
C GLY A 108 -1.90 -8.26 -8.58
N VAL A 109 -3.05 -7.64 -8.38
CA VAL A 109 -4.36 -8.30 -8.33
C VAL A 109 -4.74 -8.82 -9.72
N GLY A 110 -4.66 -7.96 -10.74
CA GLY A 110 -4.94 -8.29 -12.13
C GLY A 110 -6.40 -8.69 -12.38
N GLY A 111 -6.62 -9.46 -13.47
CA GLY A 111 -7.96 -9.87 -13.89
C GLY A 111 -8.78 -8.70 -14.43
N ASP A 112 -9.96 -8.48 -13.85
CA ASP A 112 -10.84 -7.35 -14.20
C ASP A 112 -10.34 -6.00 -13.66
N TRP A 113 -9.37 -6.02 -12.74
CA TRP A 113 -8.77 -4.83 -12.16
C TRP A 113 -7.62 -4.33 -13.04
N LYS A 114 -7.86 -3.27 -13.80
CA LYS A 114 -6.87 -2.71 -14.72
C LYS A 114 -6.35 -1.38 -14.21
N VAL A 115 -5.03 -1.20 -14.26
CA VAL A 115 -4.39 0.09 -13.95
C VAL A 115 -4.98 1.21 -14.81
N ALA A 116 -5.32 0.93 -16.07
CA ALA A 116 -5.96 1.90 -16.96
C ALA A 116 -7.28 2.45 -16.39
N ASP A 117 -8.09 1.61 -15.73
CA ASP A 117 -9.38 2.01 -15.16
C ASP A 117 -9.17 2.84 -13.88
N LEU A 118 -8.17 2.49 -13.06
CA LEU A 118 -7.73 3.31 -11.93
C LEU A 118 -7.27 4.70 -12.40
N LEU A 119 -6.41 4.76 -13.42
CA LEU A 119 -5.91 6.01 -13.98
C LEU A 119 -7.04 6.85 -14.61
N ALA A 120 -7.98 6.22 -15.31
CA ALA A 120 -9.15 6.92 -15.84
C ALA A 120 -10.01 7.52 -14.72
N THR A 121 -10.26 6.75 -13.66
CA THR A 121 -10.98 7.22 -12.48
C THR A 121 -10.26 8.36 -11.78
N GLY A 122 -8.94 8.24 -11.57
CA GLY A 122 -8.13 9.30 -10.97
C GLY A 122 -8.16 10.61 -11.78
N ARG A 123 -8.12 10.53 -13.11
CA ARG A 123 -8.28 11.72 -13.97
C ARG A 123 -9.67 12.35 -13.85
N LEU A 124 -10.73 11.55 -13.81
CA LEU A 124 -12.10 12.04 -13.61
C LEU A 124 -12.24 12.78 -12.27
N LEU A 125 -11.60 12.26 -11.22
CA LEU A 125 -11.57 12.86 -9.89
C LEU A 125 -10.50 13.97 -9.74
N ARG A 126 -9.77 14.29 -10.81
CA ARG A 126 -8.70 15.31 -10.85
C ARG A 126 -7.58 15.07 -9.84
N ILE A 127 -7.23 13.80 -9.59
CA ILE A 127 -6.08 13.43 -8.78
C ILE A 127 -4.80 13.81 -9.55
N PRO A 128 -3.93 14.70 -9.02
CA PRO A 128 -2.72 15.14 -9.72
C PRO A 128 -1.80 13.98 -10.12
N ALA A 129 -1.58 13.04 -9.20
CA ALA A 129 -0.75 11.86 -9.41
C ALA A 129 -1.27 10.90 -10.49
N ALA A 130 -2.57 10.96 -10.83
CA ALA A 130 -3.18 10.11 -11.86
C ALA A 130 -2.95 10.58 -13.30
N SER A 131 -2.41 11.79 -13.46
CA SER A 131 -2.17 12.43 -14.76
C SER A 131 -0.69 12.50 -15.13
N ALA A 132 0.20 12.00 -14.27
CA ALA A 132 1.66 12.03 -14.42
C ALA A 132 2.20 10.85 -15.25
#